data_AF-A0A970IVD3-F1
#
_entry.id   AF-A0A970IVD3-F1
#
_cell.length_a   1.000
_cell.length_b   1.000
_cell.length_c   1.000
_cell.angle_alpha   90.00
_cell.angle_beta   90.00
_cell.angle_gamma   90.00
#
_symmetry.space_group_name_H-M   'P 1'
#
loop_
_entity.id
_entity.type
_entity.pdbx_description
1 polymer ?
#
loop_
_entity_poly.entity_id
_entity_poly.type
_entity_poly.pdbx_seq_one_letter_code
_entity_poly.pdbx_strand_id
1 'polypeptide(L)'
;MRRVVFTIGAKQLILGMCVVAMAIVFIPVLLDIPIVAGNIERAFDFEQGGLGYAGIARIRNYSYLIEFPLLFKFIGMGYGNVPVDTYLPSLAYTLYSSGLIGGLLVLCFFINMYRKTIHFQNVFVILYGILIIGSTAFFALNVCFYLPFLTYNSNRSDSFTEVQQAHGRTA
;
A
#
# COMPACT_ATOMS: atom_id res chain seq x y z
N MET A 1 25.12 -10.57 -9.15
CA MET A 1 24.12 -10.31 -8.07
C MET A 1 24.82 -9.68 -6.87
N ARG A 2 24.75 -8.36 -6.68
CA ARG A 2 25.21 -7.71 -5.44
C ARG A 2 24.08 -7.76 -4.41
N ARG A 3 24.26 -8.50 -3.30
CA ARG A 3 23.38 -8.41 -2.13
C ARG A 3 23.67 -7.08 -1.44
N VAL A 4 22.85 -6.07 -1.68
CA VAL A 4 22.83 -4.87 -0.83
C VAL A 4 21.99 -5.23 0.39
N VAL A 5 22.66 -5.61 1.47
CA VAL A 5 22.04 -5.79 2.77
C VAL A 5 21.75 -4.39 3.30
N PHE A 6 20.48 -3.98 3.28
CA PHE A 6 20.04 -2.73 3.89
C PHE A 6 20.05 -2.91 5.42
N THR A 7 21.15 -2.55 6.06
CA THR A 7 21.16 -2.24 7.49
C THR A 7 20.58 -0.83 7.65
N ILE A 8 19.25 -0.74 7.75
CA ILE A 8 18.61 0.50 8.19
C ILE A 8 19.01 0.69 9.66
N GLY A 9 19.90 1.65 9.91
CA GLY A 9 20.29 2.00 11.27
C GLY A 9 19.09 2.60 12.01
N ALA A 10 18.96 2.30 13.32
CA ALA A 10 17.87 2.82 14.16
C ALA A 10 17.67 4.34 14.02
N LYS A 11 18.76 5.10 13.81
CA LYS A 11 18.73 6.55 13.57
C LYS A 11 17.97 6.95 12.30
N GLN A 12 18.11 6.20 11.21
CA GLN A 12 17.39 6.45 9.95
C GLN A 12 15.91 6.10 10.07
N LEU A 13 15.59 5.06 10.85
CA LEU A 13 14.20 4.67 11.13
C LEU A 13 13.49 5.72 12.01
N ILE A 14 14.16 6.20 13.06
CA ILE A 14 13.67 7.30 13.91
C ILE A 14 13.49 8.57 13.08
N LEU A 15 14.48 8.96 12.27
CA LEU A 15 14.38 10.13 11.41
C LEU A 15 13.20 10.01 10.45
N GLY A 16 13.00 8.85 9.82
CA GLY A 16 11.86 8.58 8.95
C GLY A 16 10.52 8.71 9.68
N MET A 17 10.41 8.17 10.90
CA MET A 17 9.21 8.33 11.73
C MET A 17 8.96 9.79 12.11
N CYS A 18 10.02 10.54 12.46
CA CYS A 18 9.91 11.97 12.76
C CYS A 18 9.45 12.79 11.55
N VAL A 19 9.95 12.49 10.34
CA VAL A 19 9.50 13.16 9.11
C VAL A 19 8.05 12.85 8.80
N VAL A 20 7.62 11.59 8.96
CA VAL A 20 6.22 11.21 8.77
C VAL A 20 5.31 11.87 9.81
N ALA A 21 5.71 11.88 11.08
CA ALA A 21 4.97 12.56 12.15
C ALA A 21 4.89 14.07 11.89
N MET A 22 5.99 14.69 11.46
CA MET A 22 6.01 16.10 11.08
C MET A 22 5.10 16.37 9.89
N ALA A 23 5.11 15.53 8.84
CA ALA A 23 4.21 15.68 7.71
C ALA A 23 2.73 15.57 8.13
N ILE A 24 2.39 14.63 9.01
CA ILE A 24 1.04 14.46 9.55
C ILE A 24 0.56 15.68 10.33
N VAL A 25 1.45 16.39 11.03
CA VAL A 25 1.09 17.60 11.80
C VAL A 25 1.15 18.87 10.96
N PHE A 26 2.12 18.98 10.05
CA PHE A 26 2.43 20.23 9.35
C PHE A 26 1.63 20.39 8.05
N ILE A 27 1.36 19.30 7.32
CA ILE A 27 0.53 19.35 6.10
C ILE A 27 -0.88 19.87 6.39
N PRO A 28 -1.56 19.46 7.47
CA PRO A 28 -2.87 19.98 7.81
C PRO A 28 -2.89 21.46 8.16
N VAL A 29 -1.86 21.93 8.88
CA VAL A 29 -1.70 23.35 9.25
C VAL A 29 -1.43 24.20 8.01
N LEU A 30 -0.65 23.67 7.06
CA LEU A 30 -0.31 24.37 5.82
C LEU A 30 -1.46 24.37 4.80
N LEU A 31 -2.26 23.31 4.81
CA LEU A 31 -3.44 23.12 3.96
C LEU A 31 -4.72 23.45 4.74
N ASP A 32 -4.79 24.61 5.42
CA ASP A 32 -5.93 25.11 6.22
C ASP A 32 -7.26 25.12 5.43
N ILE A 33 -7.76 23.92 5.18
CA ILE A 33 -8.84 23.56 4.30
C ILE A 33 -9.75 22.74 5.20
N PRO A 34 -11.02 23.15 5.38
CA PRO A 34 -11.98 22.46 6.24
C PRO A 34 -12.09 20.96 5.97
N ILE A 35 -11.85 20.55 4.72
CA ILE A 35 -11.84 19.15 4.27
C ILE A 35 -10.68 18.36 4.89
N VAL A 36 -9.49 18.95 4.97
CA VAL A 36 -8.30 18.29 5.53
C VAL A 36 -8.47 18.13 7.03
N ALA A 37 -8.86 19.20 7.73
CA ALA A 37 -9.15 19.18 9.16
C ALA A 37 -10.23 18.14 9.51
N GLY A 38 -11.36 18.15 8.80
CA GLY A 38 -12.45 17.19 9.04
C GLY A 38 -12.05 15.73 8.76
N ASN A 39 -11.14 15.45 7.82
CA ASN A 39 -10.64 14.09 7.61
C ASN A 39 -9.69 13.63 8.72
N ILE A 40 -8.94 14.56 9.31
CA ILE A 40 -8.00 14.27 10.40
C ILE A 40 -8.74 14.01 11.70
N GLU A 41 -9.74 14.83 12.03
CA GLU A 41 -10.62 14.59 13.19
C GLU A 41 -11.39 13.27 13.07
N ARG A 42 -11.72 12.84 11.84
CA ARG A 42 -12.31 11.51 11.61
C ARG A 42 -11.32 10.36 11.79
N ALA A 43 -10.05 10.60 11.52
CA ALA A 43 -8.99 9.59 11.59
C ALA A 43 -8.38 9.46 13.00
N PHE A 44 -8.31 10.57 13.73
CA PHE A 44 -7.71 10.67 15.06
C PHE A 44 -8.69 11.35 16.02
N ASP A 45 -8.91 10.70 17.15
CA ASP A 45 -9.64 11.28 18.27
C ASP A 45 -8.62 11.96 19.18
N PHE A 46 -8.56 13.28 19.10
CA PHE A 46 -7.63 14.08 19.90
C PHE A 46 -8.10 14.26 21.35
N GLU A 47 -9.38 14.03 21.65
CA GLU A 47 -9.91 14.09 23.02
C GLU A 47 -9.55 12.84 23.81
N GLN A 48 -9.63 11.67 23.17
CA GLN A 48 -9.32 10.38 23.79
C GLN A 48 -7.88 9.89 23.51
N GLY A 49 -7.11 10.62 22.72
CA GLY A 49 -5.72 10.28 22.39
C GLY A 49 -5.58 9.00 21.54
N GLY A 50 -6.53 8.76 20.62
CA GLY A 50 -6.67 7.48 19.92
C GLY A 50 -7.05 7.59 18.45
N LEU A 51 -7.45 6.47 17.87
CA LEU A 51 -8.02 6.44 16.51
C LEU A 51 -9.45 6.98 16.55
N GLY A 52 -9.75 7.90 15.63
CA GLY A 52 -11.10 8.38 15.40
C GLY A 52 -12.00 7.30 14.79
N TYR A 53 -13.29 7.60 14.68
CA TYR A 53 -14.31 6.66 14.20
C TYR A 53 -13.93 5.97 12.87
N ALA A 54 -13.33 6.69 11.93
CA ALA A 54 -12.92 6.11 10.65
C ALA A 54 -11.71 5.16 10.78
N GLY A 55 -10.77 5.45 11.69
CA GLY A 55 -9.65 4.57 12.01
C GLY A 55 -10.12 3.27 12.66
N ILE A 56 -11.03 3.39 13.64
CA ILE A 56 -11.63 2.23 14.32
C ILE A 56 -12.42 1.38 13.33
N ALA A 57 -13.26 1.98 12.48
CA ALA A 57 -14.04 1.22 11.48
C ALA A 57 -13.16 0.39 10.55
N ARG A 58 -12.00 0.93 10.13
CA ARG A 58 -11.05 0.23 9.24
C ARG A 58 -10.39 -0.97 9.91
N ILE A 59 -10.01 -0.86 11.19
CA ILE A 59 -9.35 -1.95 11.92
C ILE A 59 -10.37 -2.98 12.43
N ARG A 60 -11.51 -2.52 12.93
CA ARG A 60 -12.56 -3.37 13.50
C ARG A 60 -13.09 -4.37 12.48
N ASN A 61 -13.18 -4.01 11.21
CA ASN A 61 -13.67 -4.91 10.16
C ASN A 61 -12.74 -6.11 9.87
N TYR A 62 -11.54 -6.16 10.44
CA TYR A 62 -10.74 -7.40 10.46
C TYR A 62 -11.31 -8.46 11.43
N SER A 63 -12.17 -8.08 12.38
CA SER A 63 -12.77 -9.03 13.33
C SER A 63 -13.66 -10.07 12.63
N TYR A 64 -14.28 -9.73 11.50
CA TYR A 64 -15.06 -10.67 10.69
C TYR A 64 -14.26 -11.90 10.28
N LEU A 65 -12.93 -11.78 10.15
CA LEU A 65 -12.05 -12.90 9.80
C LEU A 65 -11.84 -13.89 10.96
N ILE A 66 -12.03 -13.44 12.21
CA ILE A 66 -11.84 -14.27 13.40
C ILE A 66 -12.99 -15.28 13.52
N GLU A 67 -14.20 -14.84 13.16
CA GLU A 67 -15.46 -15.57 13.25
C GLU A 67 -15.59 -16.69 12.19
N PHE A 68 -14.70 -16.73 11.20
CA PHE A 68 -14.73 -17.74 10.16
C PHE A 68 -14.47 -19.16 10.72
N PRO A 69 -15.18 -20.19 10.24
CA PRO A 69 -14.78 -21.56 10.46
C PRO A 69 -13.36 -21.80 9.89
N LEU A 70 -12.62 -22.75 10.46
CA LEU A 70 -11.19 -22.95 10.17
C LEU A 70 -10.90 -23.06 8.66
N LEU A 71 -11.71 -23.81 7.93
CA LEU A 71 -11.56 -23.98 6.48
C LEU A 71 -11.64 -22.62 5.74
N PHE A 72 -12.65 -21.82 6.07
CA PHE A 72 -12.87 -20.52 5.43
C PHE A 72 -11.80 -19.48 5.77
N LYS A 73 -11.01 -19.68 6.82
CA LYS A 73 -9.79 -18.88 7.04
C LYS A 73 -8.76 -19.10 5.94
N PHE A 74 -8.66 -20.31 5.38
CA PHE A 74 -7.70 -20.62 4.33
C PHE A 74 -8.18 -20.23 2.94
N ILE A 75 -9.45 -20.54 2.61
CA ILE A 75 -10.01 -20.36 1.26
C ILE A 75 -10.85 -19.10 1.07
N GLY A 76 -11.31 -18.47 2.17
CA GLY A 76 -12.22 -17.34 2.14
C GLY A 76 -13.67 -17.73 1.87
N MET A 77 -14.58 -16.77 2.06
CA MET A 77 -16.02 -16.91 1.82
C MET A 77 -16.43 -16.60 0.38
N GLY A 78 -15.53 -16.10 -0.47
CA GLY A 78 -15.83 -15.66 -1.83
C GLY A 78 -16.30 -14.20 -1.95
N TYR A 79 -16.03 -13.59 -3.10
CA TYR A 79 -16.22 -12.15 -3.36
C TYR A 79 -17.67 -11.65 -3.25
N GLY A 80 -18.66 -12.53 -3.40
CA GLY A 80 -20.10 -12.18 -3.37
C GLY A 80 -20.76 -12.26 -2.00
N ASN A 81 -20.05 -12.75 -0.98
CA ASN A 81 -20.63 -13.03 0.35
C ASN A 81 -20.31 -11.95 1.39
N VAL A 82 -19.73 -10.83 0.97
CA VAL A 82 -19.38 -9.74 1.87
C VAL A 82 -20.65 -9.07 2.41
N PRO A 83 -20.75 -8.82 3.73
CA PRO A 83 -21.91 -8.15 4.31
C PRO A 83 -22.10 -6.77 3.70
N VAL A 84 -23.38 -6.45 3.39
CA VAL A 84 -23.77 -5.16 2.83
C VAL A 84 -23.39 -4.04 3.80
N ASP A 85 -23.05 -2.86 3.26
CA ASP A 85 -22.67 -1.65 4.02
C ASP A 85 -21.41 -1.77 4.89
N THR A 86 -20.56 -2.78 4.67
CA THR A 86 -19.30 -2.94 5.40
C THR A 86 -18.12 -2.38 4.61
N TYR A 87 -17.40 -1.42 5.20
CA TYR A 87 -16.15 -0.92 4.63
C TYR A 87 -15.00 -1.90 4.91
N LEU A 88 -14.64 -2.76 3.95
CA LEU A 88 -13.49 -3.65 4.09
C LEU A 88 -12.25 -3.06 3.41
N PRO A 89 -11.17 -2.77 4.16
CA PRO A 89 -9.87 -2.49 3.55
C PRO A 89 -9.42 -3.62 2.62
N SER A 90 -8.55 -3.33 1.66
CA SER A 90 -8.21 -4.28 0.59
C SER A 90 -7.64 -5.59 1.09
N LEU A 91 -6.81 -5.55 2.13
CA LEU A 91 -6.28 -6.76 2.76
C LEU A 91 -7.40 -7.53 3.48
N ALA A 92 -8.24 -6.86 4.27
CA ALA A 92 -9.40 -7.50 4.91
C ALA A 92 -10.34 -8.14 3.89
N TYR A 93 -10.63 -7.44 2.79
CA TYR A 93 -11.47 -7.92 1.70
C TYR A 93 -10.84 -9.12 0.97
N THR A 94 -9.52 -9.09 0.75
CA THR A 94 -8.78 -10.21 0.15
C THR A 94 -8.81 -11.44 1.06
N LEU A 95 -8.58 -11.27 2.36
CA LEU A 95 -8.64 -12.35 3.34
C LEU A 95 -10.07 -12.87 3.51
N TYR A 96 -11.07 -11.98 3.47
CA TYR A 96 -12.47 -12.37 3.55
C TYR A 96 -12.86 -13.21 2.34
N SER A 97 -12.51 -12.77 1.14
CA SER A 97 -12.97 -13.38 -0.12
C SER A 97 -12.17 -14.62 -0.50
N SER A 98 -10.85 -14.59 -0.31
CA SER A 98 -9.91 -15.58 -0.84
C SER A 98 -9.04 -16.23 0.24
N GLY A 99 -9.29 -15.90 1.52
CA GLY A 99 -8.61 -16.47 2.67
C GLY A 99 -7.11 -16.15 2.73
N LEU A 100 -6.40 -16.92 3.54
CA LEU A 100 -4.95 -16.88 3.63
C LEU A 100 -4.28 -17.17 2.29
N ILE A 101 -4.87 -18.00 1.42
CA ILE A 101 -4.32 -18.27 0.08
C ILE A 101 -4.25 -16.98 -0.74
N GLY A 102 -5.34 -16.21 -0.79
CA GLY A 102 -5.36 -14.92 -1.45
C GLY A 102 -4.37 -13.93 -0.85
N GLY A 103 -4.31 -13.86 0.48
CA GLY A 103 -3.33 -13.02 1.19
C GLY A 103 -1.88 -13.36 0.84
N LEU A 104 -1.55 -14.66 0.75
CA LEU A 104 -0.22 -15.13 0.33
C LEU A 104 0.07 -14.78 -1.13
N LEU A 105 -0.90 -14.91 -2.02
CA LEU A 105 -0.72 -14.51 -3.43
C LEU A 105 -0.44 -13.00 -3.55
N VAL A 106 -1.17 -12.17 -2.81
CA VAL A 106 -0.91 -10.72 -2.75
C VAL A 106 0.48 -10.45 -2.19
N LEU A 107 0.88 -11.12 -1.10
CA LEU A 107 2.22 -10.98 -0.55
C LEU A 107 3.31 -11.36 -1.57
N CYS A 108 3.15 -12.50 -2.24
CA CYS A 108 4.04 -12.94 -3.32
C CYS A 108 4.11 -11.92 -4.46
N PHE A 109 2.98 -11.30 -4.81
CA PHE A 109 2.93 -10.24 -5.81
C PHE A 109 3.78 -9.02 -5.40
N PHE A 110 3.61 -8.52 -4.17
CA PHE A 110 4.40 -7.40 -3.65
C PHE A 110 5.90 -7.73 -3.57
N ILE A 111 6.26 -8.94 -3.12
CA ILE A 111 7.66 -9.40 -3.08
C ILE A 111 8.25 -9.45 -4.50
N ASN A 112 7.50 -9.99 -5.47
CA ASN A 112 7.93 -10.07 -6.86
C ASN A 112 8.12 -8.68 -7.48
N MET A 113 7.22 -7.74 -7.19
CA MET A 113 7.36 -6.34 -7.63
C MET A 113 8.60 -5.70 -7.02
N TYR A 114 8.77 -5.80 -5.69
CA TYR A 114 9.93 -5.25 -4.98
C TYR A 114 11.28 -5.71 -5.57
N ARG A 115 11.36 -6.95 -6.04
CA ARG A 115 12.58 -7.51 -6.62
C ARG A 115 12.88 -7.01 -8.04
N LYS A 116 11.87 -6.48 -8.74
CA LYS A 116 11.95 -6.04 -10.14
C LYS A 116 12.04 -4.52 -10.30
N THR A 117 11.80 -3.78 -9.22
CA THR A 117 11.75 -2.32 -9.21
C THR A 117 13.06 -1.66 -8.81
N ILE A 118 13.25 -0.40 -9.22
CA ILE A 118 14.39 0.43 -8.80
C ILE A 118 14.17 0.98 -7.38
N HIS A 119 15.22 1.52 -6.73
CA HIS A 119 15.16 1.95 -5.32
C HIS A 119 14.00 2.91 -4.99
N PHE A 120 13.71 3.87 -5.85
CA PHE A 120 12.58 4.80 -5.64
C PHE A 120 11.23 4.06 -5.64
N GLN A 121 11.03 3.14 -6.58
CA GLN A 121 9.80 2.35 -6.68
C GLN A 121 9.65 1.35 -5.54
N ASN A 122 10.75 0.84 -4.98
CA ASN A 122 10.70 -0.02 -3.79
C ASN A 122 10.01 0.68 -2.62
N VAL A 123 10.20 1.99 -2.47
CA VAL A 123 9.49 2.80 -1.47
C VAL A 123 7.99 2.83 -1.77
N PHE A 124 7.60 3.02 -3.03
CA PHE A 124 6.20 2.94 -3.45
C PHE A 124 5.58 1.56 -3.22
N VAL A 125 6.30 0.47 -3.49
CA VAL A 125 5.85 -0.90 -3.22
C VAL A 125 5.55 -1.08 -1.72
N ILE A 126 6.45 -0.61 -0.84
CA ILE A 126 6.27 -0.69 0.62
C ILE A 126 5.09 0.17 1.05
N LEU A 127 5.02 1.43 0.61
CA LEU A 127 3.93 2.34 0.95
C LEU A 127 2.59 1.78 0.51
N TYR A 128 2.52 1.22 -0.70
CA TYR A 128 1.31 0.60 -1.21
C TYR A 128 0.94 -0.65 -0.40
N GLY A 129 1.91 -1.49 -0.04
CA GLY A 129 1.70 -2.64 0.84
C GLY A 129 1.18 -2.27 2.23
N ILE A 130 1.57 -1.11 2.78
CA ILE A 130 0.98 -0.59 4.02
C ILE A 130 -0.44 -0.04 3.75
N LEU A 131 -0.63 0.66 2.63
CA LEU A 131 -1.89 1.29 2.28
C LEU A 131 -3.04 0.28 2.15
N ILE A 132 -2.78 -0.90 1.59
CA ILE A 132 -3.81 -1.94 1.43
C ILE A 132 -4.37 -2.47 2.76
N ILE A 133 -3.65 -2.27 3.87
CA ILE A 133 -4.09 -2.67 5.21
C ILE A 133 -5.22 -1.74 5.69
N GLY A 134 -5.12 -0.43 5.41
CA GLY A 134 -6.09 0.57 5.90
C GLY A 134 -7.07 1.08 4.84
N SER A 135 -6.84 0.79 3.56
CA SER A 135 -7.55 1.43 2.45
C SER A 135 -8.03 0.41 1.40
N THR A 136 -8.95 0.83 0.54
CA THR A 136 -9.44 0.10 -0.65
C THR A 136 -8.52 0.28 -1.87
N ALA A 137 -7.25 0.62 -1.66
CA ALA A 137 -6.29 0.94 -2.72
C ALA A 137 -6.02 -0.23 -3.68
N PHE A 138 -6.18 -1.48 -3.23
CA PHE A 138 -6.01 -2.71 -4.01
C PHE A 138 -7.36 -3.33 -4.38
N PHE A 139 -8.23 -2.50 -4.97
CA PHE A 139 -9.47 -2.88 -5.64
C PHE A 139 -9.38 -2.58 -7.13
N ALA A 140 -10.20 -3.24 -7.95
CA ALA A 140 -10.09 -3.23 -9.42
C ALA A 140 -9.92 -1.84 -10.05
N LEU A 141 -10.65 -0.83 -9.57
CA LEU A 141 -10.55 0.53 -10.11
C LEU A 141 -9.28 1.26 -9.63
N ASN A 142 -8.92 1.06 -8.35
CA ASN A 142 -7.82 1.77 -7.70
C ASN A 142 -6.45 1.18 -8.10
N VAL A 143 -6.38 -0.14 -8.25
CA VAL A 143 -5.14 -0.86 -8.58
C VAL A 143 -4.56 -0.38 -9.92
N CYS A 144 -5.42 0.00 -10.87
CA CYS A 144 -5.03 0.54 -12.18
C CYS A 144 -4.29 1.88 -12.09
N PHE A 145 -4.50 2.67 -11.02
CA PHE A 145 -3.77 3.91 -10.81
C PHE A 145 -2.39 3.68 -10.19
N TYR A 146 -2.24 2.66 -9.33
CA TYR A 146 -0.98 2.40 -8.62
C TYR A 146 -0.02 1.52 -9.42
N LEU A 147 -0.53 0.51 -10.14
CA LEU A 147 0.29 -0.44 -10.89
C LEU A 147 1.25 0.20 -11.90
N PRO A 148 0.86 1.21 -12.70
CA PRO A 148 1.77 1.84 -13.67
C PRO A 148 3.05 2.39 -13.03
N PHE A 149 2.95 2.98 -11.83
CA PHE A 149 4.11 3.51 -11.10
C PHE A 149 5.04 2.42 -10.59
N LEU A 150 4.48 1.24 -10.27
CA LEU A 150 5.23 0.07 -9.80
C LEU A 150 5.86 -0.71 -10.95
N THR A 151 5.24 -0.70 -12.13
CA THR A 151 5.73 -1.45 -13.31
C THR A 151 6.54 -0.62 -14.28
N TYR A 152 6.61 0.71 -14.09
CA TYR A 152 7.37 1.60 -14.95
C TYR A 152 8.86 1.21 -14.94
N ASN A 153 9.36 0.65 -16.03
CA ASN A 153 10.78 0.29 -16.11
C ASN A 153 11.52 1.33 -16.94
N SER A 154 12.30 2.17 -16.29
CA SER A 154 13.09 3.24 -16.94
C SER A 154 14.16 2.69 -17.90
N ASN A 155 14.53 1.40 -17.80
CA ASN A 155 15.57 0.78 -18.64
C ASN A 155 15.16 0.58 -20.10
N ARG A 156 13.98 1.06 -20.54
CA ARG A 156 13.56 1.03 -21.95
C ARG A 156 14.01 2.25 -22.75
N SER A 157 14.63 3.26 -22.11
CA SER A 157 15.26 4.39 -22.82
C SER A 157 16.63 4.04 -23.40
N ASP A 158 17.33 3.06 -22.81
CA ASP A 158 18.69 2.71 -23.21
C ASP A 158 18.70 1.98 -24.57
N SER A 159 17.65 1.19 -24.87
CA SER A 159 17.52 0.50 -26.14
C SER A 159 17.17 1.42 -27.32
N PHE A 160 16.56 2.59 -27.10
CA PHE A 160 16.38 3.59 -28.16
C PHE A 160 17.66 4.37 -28.45
N THR A 161 18.48 4.59 -27.44
CA THR A 161 19.76 5.30 -27.56
C THR A 161 20.81 4.42 -28.26
N GLU A 162 20.82 3.12 -27.98
CA GLU A 162 21.67 2.16 -28.70
C GLU A 162 21.29 2.01 -30.17
N VAL A 163 20.00 2.02 -30.51
CA VAL A 163 19.54 1.95 -31.92
C VAL A 163 19.88 3.24 -32.68
N GLN A 164 19.76 4.42 -32.05
CA GLN A 164 20.18 5.68 -32.67
C GLN A 164 21.71 5.80 -32.81
N GLN A 165 22.50 5.30 -31.85
CA GLN A 165 23.97 5.27 -31.98
C GLN A 165 24.45 4.23 -33.00
N ALA A 166 23.72 3.13 -33.21
CA ALA A 166 24.02 2.16 -34.24
C ALA A 166 23.73 2.70 -35.66
N HIS A 167 22.70 3.53 -35.84
CA HIS A 167 22.38 4.16 -37.13
C HIS A 167 23.14 5.48 -37.39
N GLY A 168 23.63 6.15 -36.35
CA GLY A 168 24.49 7.35 -36.49
C GLY A 168 25.96 7.06 -36.79
N ARG A 169 26.34 5.77 -36.88
CA ARG A 169 27.71 5.33 -37.21
C ARG A 169 27.86 4.79 -38.64
N THR A 170 26.81 4.87 -39.45
CA THR A 170 26.79 4.41 -40.86
C THR A 170 26.63 5.56 -41.87
N ALA A 171 27.05 6.77 -41.51
CA ALA A 171 27.13 7.91 -42.43
C ALA A 171 28.59 8.32 -42.66
#